data_AF-A0A3D6E0A1-F1
#
_entry.id   AF-A0A3D6E0A1-F1
#
_cell.length_a   1.000
_cell.length_b   1.000
_cell.length_c   1.000
_cell.angle_alpha   90.00
_cell.angle_beta   90.00
_cell.angle_gamma   90.00
#
_symmetry.space_group_name_H-M   'P 1'
#
loop_
_entity.id
_entity.type
_entity.pdbx_description
1 polymer ?
#
loop_
_entity_poly.entity_id
_entity_poly.type
_entity_poly.pdbx_seq_one_letter_code
_entity_poly.pdbx_strand_id
1 'polypeptide(L)'
;MNDALVLDARFHRLLVEIDQELASRIKELGCSHCDGKLHSAQYPRKPRGWQDGEVVSETRFSYCCDKCRRHTTPPSVRFLGRRVYSAAVRVITLRVGVE
;
A
#
# COMPACT_ATOMS: atom_id res chain seq x y z
N MET A 1 -19.53 7.03 -13.28
CA MET A 1 -18.23 6.55 -13.78
C MET A 1 -17.17 7.45 -13.16
N ASN A 2 -16.50 6.99 -12.11
CA ASN A 2 -15.36 7.67 -11.47
C ASN A 2 -14.02 7.21 -12.07
N ASP A 3 -14.08 6.64 -13.28
CA ASP A 3 -12.95 6.04 -13.98
C ASP A 3 -11.89 7.10 -14.28
N ALA A 4 -12.29 8.35 -14.55
CA ALA A 4 -11.38 9.47 -14.76
C ALA A 4 -10.51 9.78 -13.53
N LEU A 5 -11.04 9.63 -12.30
CA LEU A 5 -10.28 9.86 -11.07
C LEU A 5 -9.32 8.69 -10.81
N VAL A 6 -9.77 7.46 -11.03
CA VAL A 6 -8.94 6.26 -10.86
C VAL A 6 -7.80 6.23 -11.87
N LEU A 7 -7.97 6.80 -13.06
CA LEU A 7 -6.92 6.91 -14.08
C LEU A 7 -6.05 8.18 -13.93
N ASP A 8 -6.37 9.09 -13.01
CA ASP A 8 -5.62 10.34 -12.82
C ASP A 8 -4.26 10.05 -12.13
N ALA A 9 -3.17 10.35 -12.84
CA ALA A 9 -1.81 10.18 -12.33
C ALA A 9 -1.54 10.98 -11.03
N ARG A 10 -2.20 12.13 -10.83
CA ARG A 10 -2.08 12.93 -9.60
C ARG A 10 -2.74 12.22 -8.42
N PHE A 11 -3.87 11.55 -8.66
CA PHE A 11 -4.54 10.75 -7.64
C PHE A 11 -3.64 9.58 -7.21
N HIS A 12 -3.07 8.85 -8.17
CA HIS A 12 -2.10 7.79 -7.86
C HIS A 12 -0.89 8.30 -7.07
N ARG A 13 -0.32 9.45 -7.45
CA ARG A 13 0.80 10.05 -6.73
C ARG A 13 0.44 10.37 -5.28
N LEU A 14 -0.73 10.98 -5.05
CA LEU A 14 -1.22 11.26 -3.70
C LEU A 14 -1.33 9.99 -2.85
N LEU A 15 -1.85 8.89 -3.42
CA LEU A 15 -1.94 7.62 -2.70
C LEU A 15 -0.56 7.05 -2.32
N VAL A 16 0.45 7.25 -3.18
CA VAL A 16 1.84 6.84 -2.88
C VAL A 16 2.42 7.69 -1.75
N GLU A 17 2.20 9.01 -1.78
CA GLU A 17 2.69 9.95 -0.76
C GLU A 17 2.11 9.62 0.62
N ILE A 18 0.79 9.37 0.71
CA ILE A 18 0.13 8.95 1.96
C ILE A 18 0.76 7.66 2.51
N ASP A 19 0.94 6.66 1.65
CA ASP A 19 1.56 5.40 2.05
C ASP A 19 3.02 5.57 2.52
N GLN A 20 3.76 6.49 1.89
CA GLN A 20 5.16 6.76 2.24
C GLN A 20 5.27 7.47 3.59
N GLU A 21 4.34 8.38 3.89
CA GLU A 21 4.25 9.02 5.20
C GLU A 21 3.93 7.98 6.31
N LEU A 22 2.91 7.15 6.09
CA LEU A 22 2.56 6.06 7.01
C LEU A 22 3.72 5.10 7.25
N ALA A 23 4.44 4.73 6.18
CA ALA A 23 5.59 3.85 6.26
C ALA A 23 6.75 4.48 7.03
N SER A 24 7.00 5.78 6.82
CA SER A 24 8.07 6.53 7.52
C SER A 24 7.80 6.60 9.02
N ARG A 25 6.57 6.90 9.43
CA ARG A 25 6.18 6.89 10.86
C ARG A 25 6.40 5.53 11.51
N ILE A 26 6.04 4.43 10.83
CA ILE A 26 6.29 3.06 11.34
C ILE A 26 7.79 2.77 11.44
N LYS A 27 8.59 3.21 10.46
CA LYS A 27 10.05 3.04 10.48
C LYS A 27 10.68 3.75 11.68
N GLU A 28 10.21 4.96 12.00
CA GLU A 28 10.66 5.75 13.15
C GLU A 28 10.32 5.11 14.49
N LEU A 29 9.14 4.48 14.60
CA LEU A 29 8.71 3.76 15.82
C LEU A 29 9.57 2.52 16.13
N GLY A 30 10.25 1.95 15.12
CA GLY A 30 11.05 0.74 15.29
C GLY A 30 10.22 -0.54 15.39
N CYS A 31 10.85 -1.66 15.74
CA CYS A 31 10.16 -2.94 15.79
C CYS A 31 9.18 -3.02 16.98
N SER A 32 7.94 -3.45 16.73
CA SER A 32 6.91 -3.63 17.78
C SER A 32 7.17 -4.80 18.74
N HIS A 33 8.26 -5.54 18.54
CA HIS A 33 8.56 -6.77 19.30
C HIS A 33 9.93 -6.74 19.99
N CYS A 34 10.82 -5.84 19.60
CA CYS A 34 12.13 -5.67 20.22
C CYS A 34 12.68 -4.27 19.94
N ASP A 35 13.81 -3.91 20.52
CA ASP A 35 14.50 -2.63 20.37
C ASP A 35 15.33 -2.54 19.07
N GLY A 36 14.90 -3.25 18.02
CA GLY A 36 15.60 -3.30 16.74
C GLY A 36 15.11 -2.23 15.76
N LYS A 37 16.00 -1.76 14.88
CA LYS A 37 15.66 -0.81 13.82
C LYS A 37 15.00 -1.53 12.65
N LEU A 38 14.14 -0.80 11.95
CA LEU A 38 13.45 -1.28 10.76
C LEU A 38 14.22 -0.86 9.49
N HIS A 39 14.67 -1.86 8.74
CA HIS A 39 15.31 -1.69 7.44
C HIS A 39 14.34 -1.99 6.30
N SER A 40 14.52 -1.30 5.18
CA SER A 40 13.68 -1.49 3.98
C SER A 40 13.74 -2.94 3.52
N ALA A 41 12.58 -3.56 3.35
CA ALA A 41 12.40 -4.91 2.84
C ALA A 41 11.18 -4.91 1.90
N GLN A 42 11.23 -4.05 0.89
CA GLN A 42 10.12 -3.79 -0.03
C GLN A 42 10.03 -4.87 -1.10
N TYR A 43 8.81 -5.20 -1.52
CA TYR A 43 8.58 -6.19 -2.57
C TYR A 43 7.58 -5.65 -3.61
N PRO A 44 7.83 -5.92 -4.90
CA PRO A 44 6.86 -5.62 -5.96
C PRO A 44 5.57 -6.40 -5.74
N ARG A 45 4.43 -5.77 -6.01
CA ARG A 45 3.10 -6.36 -5.96
C ARG A 45 2.35 -6.04 -7.25
N LYS A 46 1.63 -7.03 -7.78
CA LYS A 46 0.72 -6.87 -8.93
C LYS A 46 -0.70 -6.59 -8.42
N PRO A 47 -1.16 -5.31 -8.34
CA PRO A 47 -2.53 -5.04 -7.95
C PRO A 47 -3.51 -5.70 -8.93
N ARG A 48 -4.45 -6.48 -8.41
CA ARG A 48 -5.58 -7.09 -9.11
C ARG A 48 -6.72 -6.07 -9.15
N GLY A 49 -7.28 -5.81 -10.32
CA GLY A 49 -8.37 -4.84 -10.54
C GLY A 49 -8.02 -3.66 -11.45
N TRP A 50 -6.78 -3.57 -11.91
CA TRP A 50 -6.41 -2.77 -13.08
C TRP A 50 -6.66 -3.60 -14.34
N GLN A 51 -7.06 -2.98 -15.46
CA GLN A 51 -7.31 -3.70 -16.72
C GLN A 51 -6.05 -4.47 -17.14
N ASP A 52 -6.21 -5.73 -17.52
CA ASP A 52 -5.10 -6.59 -17.95
C ASP A 52 -4.41 -5.97 -19.17
N GLY A 53 -3.18 -5.48 -19.00
CA GLY A 53 -2.38 -4.92 -20.10
C GLY A 53 -1.29 -3.95 -19.67
N GLU A 54 -1.53 -3.16 -18.62
CA GLU A 54 -0.60 -2.12 -18.13
C GLU A 54 -0.25 -2.31 -16.65
N VAL A 55 0.15 -3.52 -16.27
CA VAL A 55 0.52 -3.77 -14.87
C VAL A 55 1.86 -3.12 -14.57
N VAL A 56 1.82 -1.86 -14.15
CA VAL A 56 2.93 -1.27 -13.40
C VAL A 56 2.99 -2.05 -12.10
N SER A 57 4.06 -2.84 -11.92
CA SER A 57 4.34 -3.49 -10.65
C SER A 57 4.53 -2.40 -9.60
N GLU A 58 3.60 -2.28 -8.65
CA GLU A 58 3.71 -1.30 -7.58
C GLU A 58 4.52 -1.87 -6.41
N THR A 59 5.46 -1.08 -5.90
CA THR A 59 6.22 -1.45 -4.72
C THR A 59 5.38 -1.25 -3.47
N ARG A 60 5.26 -2.30 -2.66
CA ARG A 60 4.67 -2.20 -1.32
C ARG A 60 5.76 -1.90 -0.31
N PHE A 61 5.53 -0.86 0.50
CA PHE A 61 6.40 -0.55 1.62
C PHE A 61 6.30 -1.65 2.68
N SER A 62 7.46 -2.19 3.06
CA SER A 62 7.61 -3.17 4.12
C SER A 62 9.02 -3.09 4.68
N TYR A 63 9.15 -3.52 5.93
CA TYR A 63 10.39 -3.47 6.68
C TYR A 63 10.72 -4.81 7.32
N CYS A 64 12.01 -5.03 7.57
CA CYS A 64 12.52 -6.14 8.36
C CYS A 64 13.33 -5.58 9.53
N CYS A 65 13.12 -6.14 10.71
CA CYS A 65 13.90 -5.80 11.89
C CYS A 65 15.34 -6.33 11.78
N ASP A 66 16.33 -5.52 12.14
CA ASP A 66 17.74 -5.92 12.19
C ASP A 66 18.03 -7.03 13.21
N LYS A 67 17.35 -7.02 14.36
CA LYS A 67 17.52 -7.97 15.47
C LYS A 67 16.66 -9.22 15.32
N CYS A 68 15.34 -9.09 15.48
CA CYS A 68 14.44 -10.24 15.51
C CYS A 68 14.03 -10.77 14.13
N ARG A 69 14.46 -10.09 13.05
CA ARG A 69 14.17 -10.44 11.64
C ARG A 69 12.68 -10.49 11.27
N ARG A 70 11.77 -10.11 12.17
CA ARG A 70 10.33 -10.04 11.90
C ARG A 70 10.02 -8.96 10.86
N HIS A 71 9.06 -9.26 10.00
CA HIS A 71 8.59 -8.32 8.99
C HIS A 71 7.49 -7.42 9.55
N THR A 72 7.58 -6.14 9.27
CA THR A 72 6.57 -5.13 9.58
C THR A 72 6.06 -4.56 8.27
N THR A 73 4.75 -4.68 8.03
CA THR A 73 4.11 -4.13 6.83
C THR A 73 3.17 -3.01 7.25
N PRO A 74 3.50 -1.74 6.96
CA PRO A 74 2.64 -0.61 7.28
C PRO A 74 1.23 -0.76 6.67
N PRO A 75 0.23 -0.08 7.26
CA PRO A 75 -1.06 0.11 6.61
C PRO A 75 -0.88 0.84 5.26
N SER A 76 -1.82 0.63 4.34
CA SER A 76 -1.75 1.21 3.00
C SER A 76 -3.14 1.53 2.45
N VAL A 77 -3.25 2.69 1.81
CA VAL A 77 -4.44 3.11 1.04
C VAL A 77 -4.41 2.57 -0.40
N ARG A 78 -3.25 2.07 -0.84
CA ARG A 78 -3.06 1.38 -2.12
C ARG A 78 -3.24 -0.14 -2.04
N PHE A 79 -3.22 -0.74 -0.85
CA PHE A 79 -3.33 -2.20 -0.70
C PHE A 79 -4.28 -2.60 0.44
N LEU A 80 -5.35 -3.35 0.14
CA LEU A 80 -6.23 -3.96 1.14
C LEU A 80 -5.54 -5.13 1.89
N GLY A 81 -4.82 -4.81 2.96
CA GLY A 81 -4.16 -5.82 3.80
C GLY A 81 -3.09 -6.59 3.03
N ARG A 82 -3.04 -7.93 3.14
CA ARG A 82 -2.12 -8.77 2.33
C ARG A 82 -2.60 -8.96 0.88
N ARG A 83 -3.84 -8.60 0.58
CA ARG A 83 -4.47 -8.80 -0.72
C ARG A 83 -4.14 -7.64 -1.66
N VAL A 84 -4.02 -7.98 -2.92
CA VAL A 84 -3.51 -7.10 -3.98
C VAL A 84 -4.62 -6.23 -4.58
N TYR A 85 -5.57 -5.74 -3.79
CA TYR A 85 -6.58 -4.82 -4.31
C TYR A 85 -6.16 -3.39 -3.99
N SER A 86 -6.27 -2.48 -4.97
CA SER A 86 -6.24 -1.06 -4.65
C SER A 86 -7.42 -0.73 -3.76
N ALA A 87 -7.13 -0.42 -2.49
CA ALA A 87 -8.15 -0.13 -1.49
C ALA A 87 -8.97 1.09 -1.90
N ALA A 88 -8.28 2.14 -2.37
CA ALA A 88 -8.89 3.31 -2.97
C ALA A 88 -9.80 2.94 -4.15
N VAL A 89 -9.34 2.13 -5.11
CA VAL A 89 -10.18 1.73 -6.26
C VAL A 89 -11.41 0.97 -5.80
N ARG A 90 -11.27 0.02 -4.86
CA ARG A 90 -12.42 -0.72 -4.33
C ARG A 90 -13.43 0.21 -3.67
N VAL A 91 -13.01 1.14 -2.83
CA VAL A 91 -13.91 2.12 -2.18
C VAL A 91 -14.58 3.02 -3.21
N ILE A 92 -13.85 3.51 -4.21
CA ILE A 92 -14.38 4.43 -5.23
C ILE A 92 -15.35 3.73 -6.20
N THR A 93 -15.13 2.45 -6.48
CA THR A 93 -15.95 1.66 -7.43
C THR A 93 -17.06 0.86 -6.76
N LEU A 94 -17.04 0.72 -5.43
CA LEU A 94 -18.14 0.12 -4.67
C LEU A 94 -19.40 0.97 -4.87
N ARG A 95 -20.38 0.42 -5.58
CA ARG A 95 -21.76 0.87 -5.45
C ARG A 95 -22.27 0.37 -4.11
N VAL A 96 -22.56 1.28 -3.19
CA VAL A 96 -23.37 0.96 -2.02
C VAL A 96 -24.77 0.71 -2.57
N GLY A 97 -25.17 -0.56 -2.70
CA GLY A 97 -26.57 -0.92 -2.82
C GLY A 97 -27.21 -0.59 -1.49
N VAL A 98 -27.78 0.62 -1.38
CA VAL A 98 -28.70 0.93 -0.29
C VAL A 98 -30.00 0.23 -0.68
N GLU A 99 -30.28 -0.89 -0.02
CA GLU A 99 -31.64 -1.45 0.02
C GLU A 99 -32.57 -0.54 0.82
#